data_AF-A0ABD6B0Y5-F1
#
_entry.id   AF-A0ABD6B0Y5-F1
#
_cell.length_a   1.000
_cell.length_b   1.000
_cell.length_c   1.000
_cell.angle_alpha   90.00
_cell.angle_beta   90.00
_cell.angle_gamma   90.00
#
_symmetry.space_group_name_H-M   'P 1'
#
loop_
_entity.id
_entity.type
_entity.pdbx_description
1 polymer ?
#
loop_
_entity_poly.entity_id
_entity_poly.type
_entity_poly.pdbx_seq_one_letter_code
_entity_poly.pdbx_strand_id
1 'polypeptide(L)'
;MRDSLCRDLTGTFVGCDGEPTRATCSFHDRPCVLAAGDLLQLEVERMNGEWTPLFHRCADHAVETFPDEHTVHGTAQALVTARLEPTGAHLPTTGRYDPEALTIGDVEVLDVSRATEGRRSPLADTDRLPERDER
;
A
#
# COMPACT_ATOMS: atom_id res chain seq x y z
N MET A 1 -10.22 -10.04 10.38
CA MET A 1 -9.15 -10.44 9.44
C MET A 1 -9.51 -9.77 8.12
N ARG A 2 -9.03 -8.56 7.84
CA ARG A 2 -9.31 -7.86 6.56
C ARG A 2 -8.36 -8.50 5.54
N ASP A 3 -8.95 -9.19 4.56
CA ASP A 3 -8.24 -10.04 3.61
C ASP A 3 -7.17 -9.27 2.82
N SER A 4 -6.04 -9.95 2.65
CA SER A 4 -4.81 -9.55 1.95
C SER A 4 -4.97 -9.35 0.43
N LEU A 5 -6.15 -8.96 -0.06
CA LEU A 5 -6.48 -9.04 -1.49
C LEU A 5 -6.13 -7.79 -2.34
N CYS A 6 -5.49 -6.76 -1.79
CA CYS A 6 -5.02 -5.59 -2.56
C CYS A 6 -3.49 -5.56 -2.73
N ARG A 7 -2.84 -6.73 -2.93
CA ARG A 7 -1.37 -6.86 -2.83
C ARG A 7 -0.62 -6.90 -4.16
N ASP A 8 -1.28 -6.64 -5.29
CA ASP A 8 -0.59 -6.73 -6.57
C ASP A 8 0.00 -5.39 -7.02
N LEU A 9 1.32 -5.24 -6.85
CA LEU A 9 2.15 -4.28 -7.61
C LEU A 9 2.84 -4.96 -8.79
N THR A 10 2.26 -6.00 -9.38
CA THR A 10 2.78 -6.53 -10.66
C THR A 10 2.43 -5.63 -11.86
N GLY A 11 2.39 -4.31 -11.63
CA GLY A 11 2.17 -3.31 -12.67
C GLY A 11 0.71 -3.06 -13.03
N THR A 12 -0.28 -3.56 -12.28
CA THR A 12 -1.69 -3.21 -12.47
C THR A 12 -2.27 -2.62 -11.20
N PHE A 13 -2.81 -1.39 -11.27
CA PHE A 13 -3.57 -0.83 -10.17
C PHE A 13 -5.02 -1.34 -10.26
N VAL A 14 -5.42 -2.15 -9.30
CA VAL A 14 -6.82 -2.54 -9.11
C VAL A 14 -7.25 -2.08 -7.73
N GLY A 15 -8.34 -1.32 -7.68
CA GLY A 15 -8.95 -0.93 -6.43
C GLY A 15 -9.25 -2.13 -5.55
N CYS A 16 -9.32 -1.91 -4.24
CA CYS A 16 -9.69 -2.97 -3.30
C CYS A 16 -11.09 -3.57 -3.54
N ASP A 17 -11.94 -2.90 -4.32
CA ASP A 17 -13.23 -3.39 -4.79
C ASP A 17 -13.17 -4.18 -6.11
N GLY A 18 -11.98 -4.37 -6.68
CA GLY A 18 -11.76 -5.07 -7.95
C GLY A 18 -11.97 -4.19 -9.19
N GLU A 19 -12.29 -2.90 -9.00
CA GLU A 19 -12.54 -1.96 -10.09
C GLU A 19 -11.26 -1.20 -10.46
N PRO A 20 -10.87 -1.18 -11.75
CA PRO A 20 -9.55 -0.67 -12.17
C PRO A 20 -9.43 0.87 -12.16
N THR A 21 -10.55 1.58 -12.05
CA THR A 21 -10.63 3.06 -12.03
C THR A 21 -11.16 3.60 -10.71
N ARG A 22 -11.17 2.75 -9.66
CA ARG A 22 -11.60 3.14 -8.32
C ARG A 22 -10.60 2.68 -7.29
N ALA A 23 -10.50 3.43 -6.20
CA ALA A 23 -9.70 3.06 -5.05
C ALA A 23 -10.39 3.49 -3.76
N THR A 24 -10.45 2.64 -2.75
CA THR A 24 -11.14 2.95 -1.48
C THR A 24 -10.18 3.47 -0.43
N CYS A 25 -10.04 4.80 -0.27
CA CYS A 25 -9.01 5.37 0.61
C CYS A 25 -9.00 4.68 1.98
N SER A 26 -7.83 4.19 2.40
CA SER A 26 -7.69 3.35 3.60
C SER A 26 -8.07 4.06 4.91
N PHE A 27 -8.28 5.38 4.88
CA PHE A 27 -8.51 6.23 6.04
C PHE A 27 -9.98 6.65 6.25
N HIS A 28 -10.84 6.45 5.25
CA HIS A 28 -12.26 6.77 5.41
C HIS A 28 -13.21 5.79 4.71
N ASP A 29 -12.69 4.67 4.20
CA ASP A 29 -13.47 3.58 3.57
C ASP A 29 -14.47 4.07 2.49
N ARG A 30 -14.20 5.22 1.82
CA ARG A 30 -15.00 5.68 0.67
C ARG A 30 -14.22 5.50 -0.62
N PRO A 31 -14.89 5.08 -1.71
CA PRO A 31 -14.27 5.01 -3.02
C PRO A 31 -13.95 6.40 -3.55
N CYS A 32 -12.76 6.52 -4.13
CA CYS A 32 -12.32 7.63 -4.94
C CYS A 32 -12.29 7.13 -6.39
N VAL A 33 -12.80 7.93 -7.30
CA VAL A 33 -12.62 7.69 -8.74
C VAL A 33 -11.22 8.13 -9.11
N LEU A 34 -10.53 7.29 -9.88
CA LEU A 34 -9.20 7.55 -10.38
C LEU A 34 -9.23 7.63 -11.90
N ALA A 35 -8.39 8.50 -12.44
CA ALA A 35 -8.21 8.71 -13.86
C ALA A 35 -6.74 8.65 -14.26
N ALA A 36 -6.51 8.44 -15.56
CA ALA A 36 -5.19 8.59 -16.14
C ALA A 36 -4.62 10.00 -15.86
N GLY A 37 -3.37 10.04 -15.41
CA GLY A 37 -2.67 11.26 -15.06
C GLY A 37 -2.83 11.70 -13.60
N ASP A 38 -3.74 11.09 -12.85
CA ASP A 38 -3.86 11.34 -11.41
C ASP A 38 -2.59 10.93 -10.67
N LEU A 39 -2.30 11.66 -9.59
CA LEU A 39 -1.26 11.30 -8.63
C LEU A 39 -1.91 10.56 -7.47
N LEU A 40 -1.48 9.32 -7.27
CA LEU A 40 -1.89 8.47 -6.17
C LEU A 40 -0.77 8.41 -5.14
N GLN A 41 -1.09 8.67 -3.87
CA GLN A 41 -0.15 8.43 -2.78
C GLN A 41 -0.35 7.02 -2.20
N LEU A 42 0.74 6.26 -2.18
CA LEU A 42 0.81 4.91 -1.64
C LEU A 42 1.76 4.88 -0.44
N GLU A 43 1.37 4.12 0.56
CA GLU A 43 2.25 3.67 1.61
C GLU A 43 2.68 2.24 1.26
N VAL A 44 3.98 2.04 1.05
CA VAL A 44 4.56 0.73 0.74
C VAL A 44 5.36 0.22 1.93
N GLU A 45 5.33 -1.09 2.15
CA GLU A 45 6.14 -1.76 3.17
C GLU A 45 7.22 -2.61 2.53
N ARG A 46 8.37 -2.72 3.22
CA ARG A 46 9.48 -3.58 2.81
C ARG A 46 9.54 -4.82 3.70
N MET A 47 9.33 -5.98 3.10
CA MET A 47 9.47 -7.28 3.75
C MET A 47 10.31 -8.21 2.88
N ASN A 48 11.23 -8.95 3.49
CA ASN A 48 12.11 -9.92 2.80
C ASN A 48 12.86 -9.35 1.57
N GLY A 49 13.15 -8.05 1.57
CA GLY A 49 13.85 -7.35 0.49
C GLY A 49 12.93 -6.77 -0.59
N GLU A 50 11.65 -7.11 -0.60
CA GLU A 50 10.65 -6.67 -1.58
C GLU A 50 9.77 -5.54 -1.03
N TRP A 51 9.27 -4.68 -1.91
CA TRP A 51 8.34 -3.60 -1.58
C TRP A 51 6.93 -3.95 -2.05
N THR A 52 5.94 -3.80 -1.16
CA THR A 52 4.53 -4.09 -1.43
C THR A 52 3.64 -2.96 -0.95
N PRO A 53 2.50 -2.65 -1.58
CA PRO A 53 1.56 -1.67 -1.04
C PRO A 53 0.99 -2.16 0.27
N LEU A 54 0.80 -1.21 1.16
CA LEU A 54 0.10 -1.42 2.41
C LEU A 54 -1.19 -0.61 2.44
N PHE A 55 -1.11 0.70 2.15
CA PHE A 55 -2.24 1.61 2.17
C PHE A 55 -2.20 2.57 0.99
N HIS A 56 -3.37 3.08 0.60
CA HIS A 56 -3.47 4.18 -0.34
C HIS A 56 -4.25 5.35 0.24
N ARG A 57 -3.82 6.55 -0.14
CA ARG A 57 -4.37 7.82 0.33
C ARG A 57 -4.96 8.56 -0.86
N CYS A 58 -6.17 9.07 -0.69
CA CYS A 58 -6.71 10.05 -1.63
C CYS A 58 -6.02 11.40 -1.43
N ALA A 59 -6.23 12.33 -2.36
CA ALA A 59 -5.65 13.67 -2.29
C ALA A 59 -5.92 14.38 -0.96
N ASP A 60 -7.12 14.21 -0.38
CA ASP A 60 -7.51 14.84 0.89
C ASP A 60 -6.77 14.27 2.12
N HIS A 61 -6.18 13.08 2.00
CA HIS A 61 -5.46 12.38 3.09
C HIS A 61 -3.99 12.13 2.76
N ALA A 62 -3.51 12.75 1.68
CA ALA A 62 -2.10 12.73 1.32
C ALA A 62 -1.29 13.51 2.36
N VAL A 63 -0.12 12.99 2.73
CA VAL A 63 0.80 13.61 3.69
C VAL A 63 2.20 13.69 3.07
N GLU A 64 2.97 14.70 3.45
CA GLU A 64 4.34 14.87 2.93
C GLU A 64 5.34 13.94 3.63
N THR A 65 5.11 13.65 4.91
CA THR A 65 5.93 12.77 5.73
C THR A 65 5.05 11.87 6.59
N PHE A 66 5.62 10.76 7.06
CA PHE A 66 4.95 9.92 8.05
C PHE A 66 4.65 10.71 9.33
N PRO A 67 3.48 10.52 9.95
CA PRO A 67 3.21 11.06 11.29
C PRO A 67 4.25 10.59 12.31
N ASP A 68 4.53 11.40 13.33
CA ASP A 68 5.52 11.06 14.36
C ASP A 68 5.21 9.71 15.05
N GLU A 69 3.93 9.42 15.26
CA GLU A 69 3.43 8.18 15.89
C GLU A 69 3.23 7.01 14.90
N HIS A 70 3.84 7.07 13.72
CA HIS A 70 3.71 6.02 12.70
C HIS A 70 4.33 4.68 13.14
N THR A 71 3.57 3.59 12.93
CA THR A 71 4.01 2.22 13.17
C THR A 71 4.61 1.66 11.89
N VAL A 72 5.83 1.12 11.95
CA VAL A 72 6.48 0.51 10.78
C VAL A 72 6.10 -0.97 10.68
N HIS A 73 5.35 -1.31 9.64
CA HIS A 73 5.09 -2.67 9.21
C HIS A 73 6.31 -3.21 8.43
N GLY A 74 6.77 -4.42 8.77
CA GLY A 74 7.97 -5.01 8.18
C GLY A 74 9.29 -4.37 8.65
N THR A 75 10.25 -4.23 7.72
CA THR A 75 11.61 -3.71 8.01
C THR A 75 11.75 -2.21 7.74
N ALA A 76 10.94 -1.69 6.81
CA ALA A 76 10.85 -0.27 6.46
C ALA A 76 9.51 -0.01 5.78
N GLN A 77 9.09 1.25 5.77
CA GLN A 77 7.98 1.74 4.97
C GLN A 77 8.38 3.00 4.21
N ALA A 78 7.72 3.26 3.10
CA ALA A 78 7.91 4.48 2.33
C ALA A 78 6.55 5.07 1.94
N LEU A 79 6.47 6.40 1.99
CA LEU A 79 5.44 7.16 1.32
C LEU A 79 5.93 7.43 -0.09
N VAL A 80 5.14 7.05 -1.08
CA VAL A 80 5.43 7.29 -2.48
C VAL A 80 4.25 7.94 -3.17
N THR A 81 4.53 8.75 -4.17
CA THR A 81 3.52 9.19 -5.13
C THR A 81 3.75 8.49 -6.46
N ALA A 82 2.66 8.07 -7.09
CA ALA A 82 2.67 7.35 -8.34
C ALA A 82 1.74 8.04 -9.33
N ARG A 83 2.20 8.26 -10.55
CA ARG A 83 1.32 8.69 -11.64
C ARG A 83 0.58 7.48 -12.21
N LEU A 84 -0.73 7.62 -12.39
CA LEU A 84 -1.54 6.58 -13.01
C LEU A 84 -1.51 6.69 -14.54
N GLU A 85 -1.24 5.58 -15.22
CA GLU A 85 -1.16 5.51 -16.68
C GLU A 85 -2.18 4.52 -17.25
N PRO A 86 -2.84 4.83 -18.39
CA PRO A 86 -3.79 3.93 -19.02
C PRO A 86 -3.02 2.97 -19.94
N THR A 87 -2.48 1.89 -19.38
CA THR A 87 -1.78 0.87 -20.19
C THR A 87 -2.65 -0.35 -20.49
N GLY A 88 -3.82 -0.44 -19.87
CA GLY A 88 -4.72 -1.59 -19.94
C GLY A 88 -4.18 -2.83 -19.21
N ALA A 89 -5.08 -3.68 -18.74
CA ALA A 89 -4.72 -4.86 -17.95
C ALA A 89 -5.82 -5.93 -17.93
N HIS A 90 -5.45 -7.15 -17.59
CA HIS A 90 -6.42 -8.20 -17.28
C HIS A 90 -6.91 -8.05 -15.84
N LEU A 91 -8.23 -7.97 -15.66
CA LEU A 91 -8.84 -7.80 -14.34
C LEU A 91 -8.67 -9.09 -13.51
N PRO A 92 -8.12 -9.03 -12.28
CA PRO A 92 -7.84 -10.20 -11.45
C PRO A 92 -9.09 -11.06 -11.17
N THR A 93 -10.26 -10.43 -11.04
CA THR A 93 -11.51 -11.10 -10.68
C THR A 93 -12.19 -11.81 -11.86
N THR A 94 -12.04 -11.29 -13.07
CA THR A 94 -12.77 -11.80 -14.25
C THR A 94 -11.87 -12.32 -15.36
N GLY A 95 -10.57 -12.04 -15.31
CA GLY A 95 -9.60 -12.30 -16.37
C GLY A 95 -9.82 -11.48 -17.65
N ARG A 96 -10.87 -10.65 -17.71
CA ARG A 96 -11.19 -9.82 -18.87
C ARG A 96 -10.14 -8.74 -19.03
N TYR A 97 -9.69 -8.53 -20.27
CA TYR A 97 -8.86 -7.36 -20.58
C TYR A 97 -9.71 -6.09 -20.55
N ASP A 98 -9.26 -5.10 -19.79
CA ASP A 98 -9.82 -3.75 -19.73
C ASP A 98 -8.78 -2.75 -20.26
N PRO A 99 -9.04 -2.08 -21.40
CA PRO A 99 -8.10 -1.14 -21.99
C PRO A 99 -7.94 0.14 -21.18
N GLU A 100 -8.91 0.48 -20.33
CA GLU A 100 -8.88 1.68 -19.49
C GLU A 100 -8.30 1.40 -18.10
N ALA A 101 -7.81 0.17 -17.87
CA ALA A 101 -7.19 -0.15 -16.60
C ALA A 101 -5.92 0.66 -16.37
N LEU A 102 -5.81 1.19 -15.15
CA LEU A 102 -4.72 2.05 -14.73
C LEU A 102 -3.57 1.23 -14.17
N THR A 103 -2.36 1.69 -14.44
CA THR A 103 -1.13 1.10 -13.92
C THR A 103 -0.29 2.18 -13.26
N ILE A 104 0.58 1.74 -12.35
CA ILE A 104 1.52 2.64 -11.67
C ILE A 104 2.68 2.89 -12.65
N GLY A 105 2.76 4.13 -13.12
CA GLY A 105 3.86 4.64 -13.92
C GLY A 105 4.97 5.19 -13.03
N ASP A 106 5.39 6.43 -13.30
CA ASP A 106 6.44 7.10 -12.55
C ASP A 106 6.16 7.15 -11.04
N VAL A 107 7.16 6.78 -10.24
CA VAL A 107 7.10 6.76 -8.77
C VAL A 107 8.13 7.71 -8.19
N GLU A 108 7.70 8.58 -7.28
CA GLU A 108 8.54 9.45 -6.46
C GLU A 108 8.41 9.06 -4.99
N VAL A 109 9.55 8.91 -4.30
CA VAL A 109 9.59 8.63 -2.86
C VAL A 109 9.57 9.95 -2.10
N LEU A 110 8.57 10.15 -1.24
CA LEU A 110 8.41 11.34 -0.43
C LEU A 110 9.12 11.22 0.92
N ASP A 111 8.94 10.08 1.59
CA ASP A 111 9.48 9.83 2.92
C ASP A 111 9.72 8.33 3.13
N VAL A 112 10.67 8.00 4.00
CA VAL A 112 11.02 6.61 4.33
C VAL A 112 11.15 6.50 5.84
N SER A 113 10.46 5.53 6.43
CA SER A 113 10.56 5.20 7.84
C SER A 113 11.14 3.82 8.04
N ARG A 114 12.12 3.69 8.95
CA ARG A 114 12.74 2.40 9.28
C ARG A 114 12.35 1.96 10.67
N ALA A 115 12.21 0.65 10.87
CA ALA A 115 11.92 0.09 12.20
C ALA A 115 13.00 0.45 13.24
N THR A 116 14.23 0.73 12.81
CA THR A 116 15.35 1.14 13.67
C THR A 116 15.27 2.57 14.22
N GLU A 117 14.28 3.37 13.80
CA GLU A 117 14.13 4.79 14.17
C GLU A 117 13.17 4.98 15.37
N GLY A 118 13.02 3.96 16.22
CA GLY A 118 12.22 4.05 17.46
C GLY A 118 10.70 3.94 17.26
N ARG A 119 10.26 3.54 16.06
CA ARG A 119 8.84 3.35 15.72
C ARG A 119 8.45 1.88 15.94
N ARG A 120 7.33 1.64 16.62
CA ARG A 120 6.88 0.28 16.98
C ARG A 120 6.70 -0.55 15.72
N SER A 121 7.22 -1.79 15.74
CA SER A 121 6.86 -2.83 14.78
C SER A 121 5.93 -3.83 15.51
N PRO A 122 4.76 -4.18 14.96
CA PRO A 122 3.91 -5.22 15.56
C PRO A 122 4.58 -6.60 15.60
N LEU A 123 5.67 -6.80 14.84
CA LEU A 123 6.47 -8.02 14.84
C LEU A 123 7.50 -8.07 15.98
N ALA A 124 7.81 -6.94 16.62
CA ALA A 124 8.72 -6.91 17.77
C ALA A 124 8.08 -7.47 19.05
N ASP A 125 6.75 -7.52 19.13
CA ASP A 125 6.01 -8.06 20.28
C ASP A 125 5.73 -9.58 20.19
N THR A 126 5.97 -10.21 19.02
CA THR A 126 5.69 -11.66 18.84
C THR A 126 6.83 -12.59 19.25
N ASP A 127 8.01 -12.08 19.62
CA ASP A 127 9.18 -12.89 20.03
C ASP A 127 9.31 -13.08 21.54
N ARG A 128 8.35 -12.62 22.36
CA ARG A 128 8.21 -13.09 23.75
C ARG A 128 7.32 -14.32 23.80
N LEU A 129 7.90 -15.47 23.45
CA LEU A 129 7.39 -16.74 23.95
C LEU A 129 7.41 -16.69 25.50
N PRO A 130 6.33 -17.09 26.20
CA PRO A 130 6.41 -17.22 27.65
C PRO A 130 7.48 -18.25 27.96
N GLU A 131 8.44 -17.88 28.82
CA GLU A 131 9.38 -18.82 29.41
C GLU A 131 8.56 -19.98 29.99
N ARG A 132 8.70 -21.15 29.37
CA ARG A 132 8.10 -22.37 29.92
C ARG A 132 8.79 -22.61 31.25
N ASP A 133 8.07 -22.35 32.34
CA ASP A 133 8.43 -22.84 33.67
C ASP A 133 8.65 -24.36 33.59
N GLU A 134 9.91 -24.77 33.63
CA GLU A 134 10.30 -26.16 33.87
C GLU A 134 9.95 -26.51 35.32
N ARG A 135 9.02 -27.45 35.51
CA ARG A 135 8.78 -28.12 36.78
C ARG A 135 8.79 -29.62 36.59
#